data_AF-A0A6A8MT59-F1
#
_entry.id   AF-A0A6A8MT59-F1
#
_cell.length_a   1.000
_cell.length_b   1.000
_cell.length_c   1.000
_cell.angle_alpha   90.00
_cell.angle_beta   90.00
_cell.angle_gamma   90.00
#
_symmetry.space_group_name_H-M   'P 1'
#
loop_
_entity.id
_entity.type
_entity.pdbx_description
1 polymer ?
#
loop_
_entity_poly.entity_id
_entity_poly.type
_entity_poly.pdbx_seq_one_letter_code
_entity_poly.pdbx_strand_id
1 'polypeptide(L)'
;RIHGGEVHQFVPTIWQDNTAVDPPRRPEEGYHLSEDLADRAIRYLGEIRTAEPDKPFFAYFATGACHSPHHAPPEWIDRYKGQFDEGWDVWRDKTFARQKAMGLVAPNTQLTPRPSWVPEFSSLRAEDQAVAARFMECFAGYLSHADAQIGRVLDFIDQLGEADNTIVLVMSDNGASAEGGMKGSINDARIHNGEPAGRRELRARINEIGTESAHNNYPWGWTMAGNTPLRRWKREVHEGGVADPCVIKWPRAISARGEIRHQFTHAIDVLPTILESIGIMAPEKIRDVEQSPIEGTSFSYLFNDANAPGQHTTQYFEMFGSRAIHHDGWKAVTFKPLAHMYDDGLDPEAPFADDVWELYHVAEDFSEVNNLAAAEPERLAAMVELWWREARQHQVLPLDNRPMAALLNPRRPFSDRRRAVFWPGGEVLPEQVGISVYRRNHTITVPLVVSETLNAPPEGVLLALGTVLGGWSLHLLDGRVRYVSNFLGSNVTVIESDEIVTPGAHTVGFSFSTQGEGGIATLWLDGKGVGEGLIERVTLFRHSISGAGYTCGWEQGPAVGPGYQAPFRCTAQIQKVIVEVDGPIVHDPKAEFEAIMAEQ
;
A
#
# COMPACT_ATOMS: atom_id res chain seq x y z
N ARG A 1 -1.18 -9.84 -11.42
CA ARG A 1 -1.74 -8.69 -10.67
C ARG A 1 -1.31 -8.83 -9.22
N ILE A 2 -1.04 -7.71 -8.55
CA ILE A 2 -0.76 -7.65 -7.11
C ILE A 2 -2.07 -7.54 -6.33
N HIS A 3 -2.09 -7.98 -5.08
CA HIS A 3 -3.26 -7.88 -4.20
C HIS A 3 -3.04 -6.83 -3.10
N GLY A 4 -3.59 -5.64 -3.33
CA GLY A 4 -3.37 -4.46 -2.50
C GLY A 4 -2.16 -3.64 -2.94
N GLY A 5 -2.17 -2.33 -2.65
CA GLY A 5 -1.06 -1.42 -2.93
C GLY A 5 0.16 -1.68 -2.06
N GLU A 6 -0.05 -2.15 -0.82
CA GLU A 6 1.01 -2.38 0.15
C GLU A 6 1.67 -3.76 0.07
N VAL A 7 1.78 -4.34 -1.12
CA VAL A 7 2.23 -5.73 -1.26
C VAL A 7 3.69 -5.88 -0.82
N HIS A 8 3.99 -6.92 -0.04
CA HIS A 8 5.37 -7.23 0.36
C HIS A 8 6.20 -7.66 -0.85
N GLN A 9 7.37 -7.06 -1.09
CA GLN A 9 8.09 -7.27 -2.37
C GLN A 9 8.87 -8.58 -2.46
N PHE A 10 9.31 -9.13 -1.33
CA PHE A 10 10.02 -10.42 -1.28
C PHE A 10 9.11 -11.66 -1.17
N VAL A 11 7.93 -11.54 -0.55
CA VAL A 11 6.96 -12.64 -0.38
C VAL A 11 5.54 -12.19 -0.76
N PRO A 12 5.34 -11.72 -2.00
CA PRO A 12 4.09 -11.12 -2.41
C PRO A 12 3.00 -12.18 -2.57
N THR A 13 1.77 -11.79 -2.28
CA THR A 13 0.60 -12.54 -2.74
C THR A 13 0.20 -12.01 -4.12
N ILE A 14 0.33 -12.86 -5.15
CA ILE A 14 0.13 -12.49 -6.55
C ILE A 14 -0.88 -13.40 -7.24
N TRP A 15 -1.60 -12.83 -8.21
CA TRP A 15 -2.62 -13.53 -8.99
C TRP A 15 -2.30 -13.48 -10.47
N GLN A 16 -2.51 -14.61 -11.13
CA GLN A 16 -2.59 -14.71 -12.58
C GLN A 16 -4.03 -15.05 -12.94
N ASP A 17 -4.65 -14.18 -13.73
CA ASP A 17 -6.07 -14.25 -14.06
C ASP A 17 -6.95 -14.31 -12.79
N ASN A 18 -7.49 -15.48 -12.47
CA ASN A 18 -8.34 -15.73 -11.29
C ASN A 18 -7.70 -16.73 -10.32
N THR A 19 -6.40 -16.99 -10.43
CA THR A 19 -5.69 -18.00 -9.66
C THR A 19 -4.53 -17.34 -8.92
N ALA A 20 -4.43 -17.58 -7.61
CA ALA A 20 -3.25 -17.21 -6.85
C ALA A 20 -2.06 -18.03 -7.34
N VAL A 21 -0.88 -17.42 -7.44
CA VAL A 21 0.33 -18.10 -7.90
C VAL A 21 1.46 -17.86 -6.91
N ASP A 22 2.29 -18.89 -6.72
CA ASP A 22 3.49 -18.76 -5.92
C ASP A 22 4.56 -17.95 -6.69
N PRO A 23 5.36 -17.13 -5.98
CA PRO A 23 6.59 -16.59 -6.54
C PRO A 23 7.48 -17.68 -7.14
N PRO A 24 8.12 -17.46 -8.31
CA PRO A 24 9.00 -18.44 -8.96
C PRO A 24 10.29 -18.75 -8.19
N ARG A 25 10.67 -17.92 -7.21
CA ARG A 25 11.88 -18.03 -6.40
C ARG A 25 11.58 -17.52 -4.99
N ARG A 26 12.41 -17.92 -4.03
CA ARG A 26 12.35 -17.43 -2.64
C ARG A 26 13.25 -16.20 -2.42
N PRO A 27 13.03 -15.40 -1.35
CA PRO A 27 13.88 -14.25 -1.04
C PRO A 27 15.38 -14.60 -0.98
N GLU A 28 15.73 -15.74 -0.37
CA GLU A 28 17.11 -16.22 -0.27
C GLU A 28 17.74 -16.61 -1.62
N GLU A 29 16.91 -16.83 -2.64
CA GLU A 29 17.31 -17.08 -4.03
C GLU A 29 17.32 -15.77 -4.85
N GLY A 30 17.24 -14.62 -4.18
CA GLY A 30 17.25 -13.29 -4.78
C GLY A 30 15.93 -12.90 -5.45
N TYR A 31 14.79 -13.41 -4.97
CA TYR A 31 13.49 -13.02 -5.51
C TYR A 31 13.13 -11.58 -5.14
N HIS A 32 12.60 -10.83 -6.11
CA HIS A 32 11.94 -9.56 -5.88
C HIS A 32 10.79 -9.38 -6.88
N LEU A 33 9.65 -8.86 -6.44
CA LEU A 33 8.45 -8.77 -7.26
C LEU A 33 8.63 -7.92 -8.53
N SER A 34 9.35 -6.79 -8.47
CA SER A 34 9.60 -5.96 -9.66
C SER A 34 10.37 -6.71 -10.76
N GLU A 35 11.26 -7.63 -10.40
CA GLU A 35 12.00 -8.48 -11.36
C GLU A 35 11.07 -9.51 -12.01
N ASP A 36 10.22 -10.18 -11.22
CA ASP A 36 9.23 -11.14 -11.75
C ASP A 36 8.23 -10.44 -12.69
N LEU A 37 7.77 -9.25 -12.33
CA LEU A 37 6.89 -8.47 -13.20
C LEU A 37 7.59 -8.14 -14.53
N ALA A 38 8.87 -7.74 -14.51
CA ALA A 38 9.62 -7.44 -15.73
C ALA A 38 9.87 -8.70 -16.57
N ASP A 39 10.26 -9.81 -15.94
CA ASP A 39 10.44 -11.11 -16.61
C ASP A 39 9.16 -11.56 -17.31
N ARG A 40 8.01 -11.41 -16.64
CA ARG A 40 6.69 -11.73 -17.20
C ARG A 40 6.31 -10.80 -18.34
N ALA A 41 6.53 -9.49 -18.20
CA ALA A 41 6.25 -8.53 -19.27
C ALA A 41 7.08 -8.84 -20.53
N ILE A 42 8.38 -9.06 -20.37
CA ILE A 42 9.29 -9.46 -21.46
C ILE A 42 8.80 -10.75 -22.12
N ARG A 43 8.48 -11.78 -21.31
CA ARG A 43 7.95 -13.04 -21.83
C ARG A 43 6.66 -12.85 -22.62
N TYR A 44 5.68 -12.11 -22.10
CA TYR A 44 4.42 -11.89 -22.80
C TYR A 44 4.60 -11.12 -24.11
N LEU A 45 5.47 -10.10 -24.13
CA LEU A 45 5.79 -9.37 -25.35
C LEU A 45 6.43 -10.32 -26.40
N GLY A 46 7.37 -11.17 -25.99
CA GLY A 46 7.99 -12.16 -26.86
C GLY A 46 7.00 -13.23 -27.38
N GLU A 47 6.09 -13.69 -26.53
CA GLU A 47 5.04 -14.66 -26.88
C GLU A 47 4.07 -14.08 -27.91
N ILE A 48 3.63 -12.82 -27.73
CA ILE A 48 2.78 -12.13 -28.72
C ILE A 48 3.53 -12.01 -30.06
N ARG A 49 4.81 -11.63 -30.04
CA ARG A 49 5.61 -11.53 -31.27
C ARG A 49 5.83 -12.87 -31.96
N THR A 50 5.87 -13.96 -31.20
CA THR A 50 5.97 -15.32 -31.75
C THR A 50 4.67 -15.76 -32.40
N ALA A 51 3.52 -15.47 -31.77
CA ALA A 51 2.21 -15.96 -32.22
C ALA A 51 1.55 -15.05 -33.28
N GLU A 52 1.63 -13.73 -33.09
CA GLU A 52 1.02 -12.70 -33.92
C GLU A 52 1.98 -11.50 -34.08
N PRO A 53 3.00 -11.60 -34.96
CA PRO A 53 4.09 -10.62 -35.05
C PRO A 53 3.61 -9.19 -35.34
N ASP A 54 2.55 -9.03 -36.12
CA ASP A 54 2.00 -7.73 -36.53
C ASP A 54 0.94 -7.17 -35.55
N LYS A 55 0.55 -7.93 -34.53
CA LYS A 55 -0.49 -7.47 -33.59
C LYS A 55 0.08 -6.42 -32.63
N PRO A 56 -0.54 -5.24 -32.48
CA PRO A 56 -0.14 -4.27 -31.48
C PRO A 56 -0.37 -4.82 -30.06
N PHE A 57 0.40 -4.34 -29.10
CA PHE A 57 0.23 -4.67 -27.68
C PHE A 57 -0.19 -3.44 -26.86
N PHE A 58 -0.86 -3.71 -25.74
CA PHE A 58 -1.02 -2.79 -24.63
C PHE A 58 -0.44 -3.46 -23.39
N ALA A 59 0.57 -2.86 -22.79
CA ALA A 59 1.23 -3.38 -21.60
C ALA A 59 1.02 -2.39 -20.44
N TYR A 60 0.23 -2.80 -19.45
CA TYR A 60 0.11 -2.07 -18.19
C TYR A 60 1.10 -2.64 -17.17
N PHE A 61 2.25 -1.98 -17.05
CA PHE A 61 3.35 -2.38 -16.17
C PHE A 61 3.30 -1.59 -14.85
N ALA A 62 2.47 -2.06 -13.92
CA ALA A 62 2.33 -1.46 -12.59
C ALA A 62 3.14 -2.24 -11.56
N THR A 63 4.25 -1.67 -11.12
CA THR A 63 5.05 -2.20 -10.00
C THR A 63 4.46 -1.77 -8.66
N GLY A 64 4.88 -2.38 -7.55
CA GLY A 64 4.56 -1.86 -6.21
C GLY A 64 5.48 -0.72 -5.77
N ALA A 65 6.35 -0.21 -6.65
CA ALA A 65 7.43 0.71 -6.30
C ALA A 65 6.91 1.97 -5.61
N CYS A 66 7.68 2.47 -4.64
CA CYS A 66 7.39 3.69 -3.89
C CYS A 66 6.14 3.67 -2.98
N HIS A 67 5.39 2.57 -2.94
CA HIS A 67 4.48 2.29 -1.83
C HIS A 67 5.22 1.60 -0.68
N SER A 68 4.73 1.75 0.55
CA SER A 68 5.12 0.87 1.66
C SER A 68 4.76 -0.59 1.32
N PRO A 69 5.55 -1.58 1.74
CA PRO A 69 6.82 -1.42 2.42
C PRO A 69 7.96 -1.08 1.45
N HIS A 70 8.84 -0.15 1.83
CA HIS A 70 9.97 0.26 0.97
C HIS A 70 11.09 -0.81 0.97
N HIS A 71 10.91 -1.84 0.13
CA HIS A 71 11.77 -3.01 0.02
C HIS A 71 12.62 -2.97 -1.24
N ALA A 72 13.90 -3.30 -1.11
CA ALA A 72 14.79 -3.47 -2.25
C ALA A 72 15.93 -4.43 -1.87
N PRO A 73 16.58 -5.09 -2.84
CA PRO A 73 17.77 -5.88 -2.53
C PRO A 73 18.86 -4.99 -1.87
N PRO A 74 19.62 -5.51 -0.89
CA PRO A 74 20.54 -4.70 -0.08
C PRO A 74 21.52 -3.84 -0.90
N GLU A 75 22.02 -4.36 -2.02
CA GLU A 75 22.95 -3.66 -2.90
C GLU A 75 22.36 -2.44 -3.61
N TRP A 76 21.03 -2.30 -3.64
CA TRP A 76 20.35 -1.10 -4.14
C TRP A 76 20.20 -0.06 -3.04
N ILE A 77 19.89 -0.49 -1.82
CA ILE A 77 19.78 0.39 -0.65
C ILE A 77 21.16 0.98 -0.30
N ASP A 78 22.20 0.15 -0.31
CA ASP A 78 23.56 0.54 0.09
C ASP A 78 24.19 1.62 -0.81
N ARG A 79 23.67 1.82 -2.04
CA ARG A 79 24.08 2.92 -2.93
C ARG A 79 23.75 4.29 -2.35
N TYR A 80 22.75 4.35 -1.48
CA TYR A 80 22.25 5.58 -0.89
C TYR A 80 22.79 5.84 0.51
N LYS A 81 23.64 4.94 1.04
CA LYS A 81 24.19 5.05 2.39
C LYS A 81 24.80 6.44 2.65
N GLY A 82 24.26 7.14 3.63
CA GLY A 82 24.70 8.47 4.05
C GLY A 82 24.30 9.63 3.14
N GLN A 83 23.60 9.39 2.03
CA GLN A 83 23.15 10.44 1.10
C GLN A 83 22.01 11.30 1.67
N PHE A 84 21.39 10.83 2.77
CA PHE A 84 20.25 11.48 3.43
C PHE A 84 20.56 11.96 4.85
N ASP A 85 21.83 11.93 5.26
CA ASP A 85 22.28 12.30 6.62
C ASP A 85 22.09 13.78 6.95
N GLU A 86 22.01 14.65 5.93
CA GLU A 86 21.72 16.08 6.10
C GLU A 86 20.24 16.38 6.37
N GLY A 87 19.37 15.38 6.16
CA GLY A 87 17.95 15.45 6.51
C GLY A 87 17.04 16.08 5.46
N TRP A 88 15.74 15.95 5.72
CA TRP A 88 14.69 16.38 4.81
C TRP A 88 14.63 17.89 4.58
N ASP A 89 15.00 18.72 5.54
CA ASP A 89 14.98 20.19 5.38
C ASP A 89 16.02 20.63 4.33
N VAL A 90 17.28 20.18 4.46
CA VAL A 90 18.36 20.49 3.53
C VAL A 90 18.11 19.85 2.16
N TRP A 91 17.65 18.59 2.16
CA TRP A 91 17.32 17.90 0.92
C TRP A 91 16.24 18.64 0.12
N ARG A 92 15.20 19.12 0.82
CA ARG A 92 14.10 19.90 0.25
C ARG A 92 14.58 21.20 -0.39
N ASP A 93 15.44 21.96 0.29
CA ASP A 93 16.03 23.18 -0.27
C ASP A 93 16.86 22.90 -1.54
N LYS A 94 17.69 21.85 -1.51
CA LYS A 94 18.50 21.45 -2.68
C LYS A 94 17.66 20.96 -3.84
N THR A 95 16.63 20.15 -3.57
CA THR A 95 15.71 19.64 -4.59
C THR A 95 14.96 20.78 -5.25
N PHE A 96 14.47 21.75 -4.47
CA PHE A 96 13.79 22.92 -5.02
C PHE A 96 14.70 23.78 -5.90
N ALA A 97 15.93 24.04 -5.44
CA ALA A 97 16.92 24.75 -6.24
C ALA A 97 17.22 24.03 -7.57
N ARG A 98 17.30 22.70 -7.56
CA ARG A 98 17.48 21.87 -8.76
C ARG A 98 16.27 21.92 -9.68
N GLN A 99 15.05 21.82 -9.15
CA GLN A 99 13.81 21.92 -9.95
C GLN A 99 13.73 23.26 -10.69
N LYS A 100 14.10 24.37 -10.02
CA LYS A 100 14.20 25.69 -10.66
C LYS A 100 15.28 25.73 -11.74
N ALA A 101 16.48 25.19 -11.45
CA ALA A 101 17.57 25.16 -12.42
C ALA A 101 17.24 24.33 -13.67
N MET A 102 16.41 23.28 -13.53
CA MET A 102 15.92 22.45 -14.63
C MET A 102 14.74 23.07 -15.39
N GLY A 103 14.13 24.14 -14.88
CA GLY A 103 12.92 24.73 -15.46
C GLY A 103 11.64 23.90 -15.21
N LEU A 104 11.66 22.94 -14.29
CA LEU A 104 10.47 22.15 -13.92
C LEU A 104 9.39 23.02 -13.26
N VAL A 105 9.84 24.03 -12.50
CA VAL A 105 8.97 25.03 -11.87
C VAL A 105 9.46 26.43 -12.25
N ALA A 106 8.56 27.41 -12.22
CA ALA A 106 8.89 28.77 -12.57
C ALA A 106 9.95 29.37 -11.60
N PRO A 107 10.83 30.30 -12.05
CA PRO A 107 11.86 30.89 -11.20
C PRO A 107 11.29 31.59 -9.94
N ASN A 108 10.08 32.14 -10.04
CA ASN A 108 9.37 32.83 -8.98
C ASN A 108 8.52 31.89 -8.10
N THR A 109 8.42 30.59 -8.40
CA THR A 109 7.77 29.62 -7.51
C THR A 109 8.37 29.72 -6.11
N GLN A 110 7.54 29.59 -5.09
CA GLN A 110 7.97 29.68 -3.68
C GLN A 110 8.03 28.28 -3.07
N LEU A 111 8.90 28.09 -2.10
CA LEU A 111 8.92 26.84 -1.34
C LEU A 111 7.86 26.94 -0.24
N THR A 112 6.95 25.97 -0.15
CA THR A 112 5.96 25.97 0.93
C THR A 112 6.62 25.94 2.31
N PRO A 113 6.03 26.55 3.34
CA PRO A 113 6.58 26.45 4.69
C PRO A 113 6.48 25.00 5.19
N ARG A 114 7.46 24.56 6.01
CA ARG A 114 7.33 23.30 6.75
C ARG A 114 6.14 23.41 7.71
N PRO A 115 5.18 22.47 7.71
CA PRO A 115 4.12 22.45 8.72
C PRO A 115 4.71 22.39 10.13
N SER A 116 4.14 23.13 11.08
CA SER A 116 4.67 23.26 12.44
C SER A 116 4.74 21.93 13.21
N TRP A 117 3.89 20.96 12.84
CA TRP A 117 3.82 19.62 13.40
C TRP A 117 4.76 18.60 12.73
N VAL A 118 5.40 18.96 11.62
CA VAL A 118 6.52 18.18 11.06
C VAL A 118 7.80 18.63 11.77
N PRO A 119 8.51 17.76 12.51
CA PRO A 119 9.73 18.17 13.22
C PRO A 119 10.83 18.59 12.25
N GLU A 120 11.66 19.54 12.70
CA GLU A 120 12.92 19.86 12.00
C GLU A 120 13.90 18.70 12.16
N PHE A 121 14.59 18.30 11.09
CA PHE A 121 15.51 17.17 11.14
C PHE A 121 16.65 17.41 12.15
N SER A 122 17.17 18.63 12.20
CA SER A 122 18.26 19.05 13.09
C SER A 122 17.87 18.95 14.58
N SER A 123 16.57 19.00 14.89
CA SER A 123 16.05 18.90 16.26
C SER A 123 15.99 17.46 16.79
N LEU A 124 16.16 16.47 15.91
CA LEU A 124 16.21 15.06 16.29
C LEU A 124 17.53 14.70 16.96
N ARG A 125 17.52 13.63 17.77
CA ARG A 125 18.78 13.05 18.27
C ARG A 125 19.51 12.37 17.11
N ALA A 126 20.85 12.34 17.14
CA ALA A 126 21.66 11.71 16.10
C ALA A 126 21.22 10.26 15.77
N GLU A 127 20.85 9.47 16.78
CA GLU A 127 20.34 8.11 16.57
C GLU A 127 18.99 8.08 15.83
N ASP A 128 18.11 9.06 16.07
CA ASP A 128 16.83 9.17 15.36
C ASP A 128 17.02 9.70 13.93
N GLN A 129 18.02 10.55 13.71
CA GLN A 129 18.42 11.02 12.38
C GLN A 129 18.91 9.84 11.53
N ALA A 130 19.72 8.94 12.10
CA ALA A 130 20.18 7.73 11.40
C ALA A 130 19.02 6.81 10.99
N VAL A 131 18.04 6.60 11.88
CA VAL A 131 16.82 5.84 11.54
C VAL A 131 16.03 6.53 10.43
N ALA A 132 15.82 7.85 10.54
CA ALA A 132 15.13 8.63 9.51
C ALA A 132 15.83 8.58 8.16
N ALA A 133 17.16 8.68 8.11
CA ALA A 133 17.95 8.56 6.88
C ALA A 133 17.81 7.15 6.28
N ARG A 134 17.92 6.09 7.11
CA ARG A 134 17.77 4.70 6.67
C ARG A 134 16.44 4.44 5.95
N PHE A 135 15.35 5.01 6.44
CA PHE A 135 14.05 4.92 5.76
C PHE A 135 14.08 5.48 4.33
N MET A 136 14.75 6.61 4.13
CA MET A 136 14.85 7.25 2.81
C MET A 136 15.85 6.53 1.89
N GLU A 137 16.93 5.96 2.45
CA GLU A 137 17.84 5.07 1.70
C GLU A 137 17.08 3.88 1.11
N CYS A 138 16.17 3.28 1.88
CA CYS A 138 15.36 2.16 1.42
C CYS A 138 14.38 2.58 0.32
N PHE A 139 13.71 3.72 0.48
CA PHE A 139 12.83 4.29 -0.56
C PHE A 139 13.61 4.56 -1.86
N ALA A 140 14.78 5.19 -1.78
CA ALA A 140 15.59 5.53 -2.95
C ALA A 140 16.17 4.29 -3.64
N GLY A 141 16.60 3.29 -2.86
CA GLY A 141 17.01 1.98 -3.36
C GLY A 141 15.88 1.28 -4.10
N TYR A 142 14.67 1.31 -3.54
CA TYR A 142 13.49 0.71 -4.13
C TYR A 142 13.07 1.36 -5.45
N LEU A 143 12.98 2.70 -5.48
CA LEU A 143 12.69 3.45 -6.71
C LEU A 143 13.70 3.13 -7.81
N SER A 144 14.99 3.07 -7.49
CA SER A 144 16.05 2.83 -8.47
C SER A 144 16.07 1.39 -8.96
N HIS A 145 15.75 0.42 -8.10
CA HIS A 145 15.60 -0.97 -8.51
C HIS A 145 14.41 -1.12 -9.47
N ALA A 146 13.29 -0.45 -9.19
CA ALA A 146 12.12 -0.44 -10.07
C ALA A 146 12.41 0.23 -11.42
N ASP A 147 13.10 1.37 -11.44
CA ASP A 147 13.55 2.05 -12.66
C ASP A 147 14.42 1.12 -13.53
N ALA A 148 15.34 0.38 -12.91
CA ALA A 148 16.14 -0.61 -13.63
C ALA A 148 15.28 -1.73 -14.25
N GLN A 149 14.19 -2.15 -13.59
CA GLN A 149 13.27 -3.13 -14.15
C GLN A 149 12.42 -2.56 -15.31
N ILE A 150 12.01 -1.29 -15.23
CA ILE A 150 11.41 -0.57 -16.37
C ILE A 150 12.39 -0.56 -17.54
N GLY A 151 13.66 -0.24 -17.29
CA GLY A 151 14.74 -0.27 -18.28
C GLY A 151 14.83 -1.61 -19.01
N ARG A 152 14.79 -2.74 -18.29
CA ARG A 152 14.82 -4.08 -18.91
C ARG A 152 13.67 -4.34 -19.88
N VAL A 153 12.45 -3.88 -19.54
CA VAL A 153 11.28 -4.02 -20.43
C VAL A 153 11.45 -3.14 -21.67
N LEU A 154 11.91 -1.89 -21.51
CA LEU A 154 12.16 -0.97 -22.61
C LEU A 154 13.29 -1.46 -23.53
N ASP A 155 14.37 -2.00 -22.97
CA ASP A 155 15.47 -2.61 -23.73
C ASP A 155 14.98 -3.79 -24.57
N PHE A 156 14.06 -4.60 -24.03
CA PHE A 156 13.46 -5.69 -24.81
C PHE A 156 12.58 -5.19 -25.95
N ILE A 157 11.79 -4.13 -25.73
CA ILE A 157 11.02 -3.47 -26.81
C ILE A 157 11.95 -2.91 -27.89
N ASP A 158 13.11 -2.38 -27.51
CA ASP A 158 14.13 -1.94 -28.46
C ASP A 158 14.77 -3.12 -29.23
N GLN A 159 15.05 -4.24 -28.56
CA GLN A 159 15.51 -5.47 -29.22
C GLN A 159 14.51 -6.03 -30.24
N LEU A 160 13.21 -5.84 -30.02
CA LEU A 160 12.17 -6.16 -30.99
C LEU A 160 12.14 -5.20 -32.20
N GLY A 161 12.88 -4.08 -32.14
CA GLY A 161 12.88 -3.02 -33.16
C GLY A 161 11.66 -2.11 -33.10
N GLU A 162 10.97 -2.04 -31.95
CA GLU A 162 9.67 -1.39 -31.83
C GLU A 162 9.66 -0.13 -30.95
N ALA A 163 10.83 0.25 -30.40
CA ALA A 163 10.96 1.40 -29.52
C ALA A 163 10.43 2.71 -30.13
N ASP A 164 10.67 2.93 -31.43
CA ASP A 164 10.22 4.15 -32.11
C ASP A 164 8.69 4.20 -32.26
N ASN A 165 8.05 3.04 -32.39
CA ASN A 165 6.60 2.91 -32.60
C ASN A 165 5.82 2.60 -31.31
N THR A 166 6.46 2.69 -30.15
CA THR A 166 5.82 2.44 -28.86
C THR A 166 5.57 3.76 -28.13
N ILE A 167 4.33 3.97 -27.67
CA ILE A 167 4.02 5.04 -26.72
C ILE A 167 4.38 4.52 -25.32
N VAL A 168 5.35 5.17 -24.69
CA VAL A 168 5.73 4.91 -23.29
C VAL A 168 5.22 6.07 -22.46
N LEU A 169 4.38 5.77 -21.47
CA LEU A 169 3.90 6.72 -20.47
C LEU A 169 4.27 6.19 -19.08
N VAL A 170 4.96 7.01 -18.30
CA VAL A 170 5.33 6.73 -16.91
C VAL A 170 4.70 7.82 -16.04
N MET A 171 3.98 7.40 -15.00
CA MET A 171 3.37 8.32 -14.04
C MET A 171 3.33 7.73 -12.63
N SER A 172 3.30 8.61 -11.62
CA SER A 172 2.85 8.25 -10.26
C SER A 172 1.32 8.21 -10.22
N ASP A 173 0.75 7.50 -9.25
CA ASP A 173 -0.70 7.44 -9.04
C ASP A 173 -1.19 8.45 -7.98
N ASN A 174 -0.28 9.01 -7.17
CA ASN A 174 -0.51 10.08 -6.21
C ASN A 174 0.83 10.60 -5.63
N GLY A 175 0.74 11.69 -4.87
CA GLY A 175 1.86 12.26 -4.12
C GLY A 175 2.44 11.35 -3.02
N ALA A 176 3.47 11.80 -2.32
CA ALA A 176 4.19 10.95 -1.37
C ALA A 176 3.32 10.52 -0.16
N SER A 177 3.43 9.28 0.32
CA SER A 177 2.60 8.77 1.45
C SER A 177 2.98 9.38 2.81
N ALA A 178 2.00 9.58 3.70
CA ALA A 178 2.21 10.01 5.10
C ALA A 178 1.94 8.91 6.14
N GLU A 179 1.63 7.69 5.72
CA GLU A 179 1.21 6.60 6.63
C GLU A 179 2.28 6.24 7.66
N GLY A 180 3.57 6.48 7.40
CA GLY A 180 4.64 6.19 8.37
C GLY A 180 4.66 7.07 9.63
N GLY A 181 3.81 8.10 9.72
CA GLY A 181 3.68 8.92 10.92
C GLY A 181 4.88 9.84 11.18
N MET A 182 4.90 10.50 12.35
CA MET A 182 5.97 11.45 12.72
C MET A 182 7.39 10.83 12.74
N LYS A 183 7.51 9.51 12.98
CA LYS A 183 8.79 8.84 13.26
C LYS A 183 9.18 7.79 12.21
N GLY A 184 8.31 7.50 11.26
CA GLY A 184 8.39 6.28 10.46
C GLY A 184 7.87 5.06 11.23
N SER A 185 7.65 3.98 10.49
CA SER A 185 7.08 2.73 10.94
C SER A 185 7.88 1.55 10.38
N ILE A 186 8.10 0.52 11.18
CA ILE A 186 8.72 -0.76 10.75
C ILE A 186 7.70 -1.88 10.57
N ASN A 187 6.45 -1.62 10.96
CA ASN A 187 5.35 -2.55 10.87
C ASN A 187 4.08 -1.72 10.86
N ASP A 188 3.56 -1.46 9.67
CA ASP A 188 2.43 -0.54 9.54
C ASP A 188 1.21 -1.06 10.32
N ALA A 189 0.98 -2.37 10.42
CA ALA A 189 -0.09 -2.96 11.23
C ALA A 189 -0.07 -2.52 12.72
N ARG A 190 1.07 -2.03 13.23
CA ARG A 190 1.14 -1.44 14.58
C ARG A 190 0.45 -0.09 14.69
N ILE A 191 0.58 0.76 13.68
CA ILE A 191 -0.15 2.03 13.62
C ILE A 191 -1.64 1.72 13.63
N HIS A 192 -2.05 0.70 12.87
CA HIS A 192 -3.44 0.33 12.80
C HIS A 192 -4.01 -0.10 14.14
N ASN A 193 -3.23 -0.86 14.91
CA ASN A 193 -3.69 -1.36 16.19
C ASN A 193 -3.47 -0.37 17.35
N GLY A 194 -3.15 0.91 17.07
CA GLY A 194 -2.89 1.92 18.11
C GLY A 194 -1.62 1.67 18.93
N GLU A 195 -0.68 0.87 18.41
CA GLU A 195 0.53 0.41 19.10
C GLU A 195 1.83 0.80 18.35
N PRO A 196 2.00 2.06 17.90
CA PRO A 196 3.12 2.44 17.05
C PRO A 196 4.47 2.26 17.77
N ALA A 197 5.47 1.82 17.03
CA ALA A 197 6.80 1.57 17.58
C ALA A 197 7.41 2.83 18.24
N GLY A 198 8.04 2.62 19.40
CA GLY A 198 8.81 3.66 20.09
C GLY A 198 10.13 3.96 19.39
N ARG A 199 10.69 5.17 19.59
CA ARG A 199 12.01 5.53 19.03
C ARG A 199 13.12 4.54 19.42
N ARG A 200 13.09 4.04 20.66
CA ARG A 200 14.06 3.05 21.16
C ARG A 200 14.02 1.75 20.35
N GLU A 201 12.83 1.29 20.02
CA GLU A 201 12.63 0.07 19.22
C GLU A 201 13.09 0.28 17.79
N LEU A 202 12.69 1.40 17.15
CA LEU A 202 13.14 1.74 15.80
C LEU A 202 14.67 1.76 15.67
N ARG A 203 15.37 2.29 16.68
CA ARG A 203 16.85 2.28 16.73
C ARG A 203 17.41 0.87 16.87
N ALA A 204 16.82 0.05 17.74
CA ALA A 204 17.27 -1.33 17.96
C ALA A 204 17.07 -2.20 16.71
N ARG A 205 16.05 -1.89 15.90
CA ARG A 205 15.64 -2.63 14.70
C ARG A 205 15.99 -1.92 13.39
N ILE A 206 16.91 -0.95 13.42
CA ILE A 206 17.28 -0.15 12.24
C ILE A 206 17.72 -1.01 11.04
N ASN A 207 18.38 -2.14 11.31
CA ASN A 207 18.86 -3.06 10.27
C ASN A 207 17.75 -3.88 9.62
N GLU A 208 16.54 -3.91 10.18
CA GLU A 208 15.39 -4.59 9.59
C GLU A 208 14.68 -3.71 8.55
N ILE A 209 14.85 -2.38 8.62
CA ILE A 209 14.25 -1.42 7.69
C ILE A 209 14.73 -1.71 6.26
N GLY A 210 13.77 -1.95 5.36
CA GLY A 210 14.00 -2.28 3.95
C GLY A 210 14.14 -3.78 3.64
N THR A 211 14.09 -4.64 4.66
CA THR A 211 14.23 -6.10 4.53
C THR A 211 12.88 -6.80 4.60
N GLU A 212 12.86 -8.09 4.27
CA GLU A 212 11.70 -8.98 4.39
C GLU A 212 11.15 -9.16 5.82
N SER A 213 11.86 -8.67 6.84
CA SER A 213 11.43 -8.75 8.23
C SER A 213 10.62 -7.53 8.69
N ALA A 214 10.49 -6.50 7.86
CA ALA A 214 9.78 -5.27 8.20
C ALA A 214 8.73 -4.92 7.16
N HIS A 215 7.69 -4.19 7.57
CA HIS A 215 6.73 -3.56 6.69
C HIS A 215 6.78 -2.06 6.92
N ASN A 216 7.71 -1.41 6.23
CA ASN A 216 8.24 -0.13 6.66
C ASN A 216 7.78 1.07 5.80
N ASN A 217 7.45 2.18 6.46
CA ASN A 217 7.13 3.45 5.84
C ASN A 217 7.89 4.60 6.53
N TYR A 218 8.29 5.63 5.77
CA TYR A 218 9.17 6.70 6.24
C TYR A 218 8.42 7.76 7.10
N PRO A 219 9.14 8.60 7.86
CA PRO A 219 8.53 9.71 8.60
C PRO A 219 7.93 10.82 7.73
N TRP A 220 6.98 11.58 8.28
CA TRP A 220 6.37 12.77 7.64
C TRP A 220 7.36 13.80 7.07
N GLY A 221 8.55 13.91 7.67
CA GLY A 221 9.60 14.78 7.15
C GLY A 221 10.00 14.42 5.71
N TRP A 222 10.11 13.12 5.41
CA TRP A 222 10.37 12.63 4.06
C TRP A 222 9.13 12.68 3.17
N THR A 223 7.92 12.54 3.72
CA THR A 223 6.68 12.84 2.98
C THR A 223 6.68 14.28 2.46
N MET A 224 6.95 15.25 3.32
CA MET A 224 7.02 16.66 2.96
C MET A 224 8.13 16.93 1.95
N ALA A 225 9.33 16.35 2.16
CA ALA A 225 10.43 16.50 1.22
C ALA A 225 10.10 15.88 -0.16
N GLY A 226 9.48 14.70 -0.19
CA GLY A 226 9.08 14.02 -1.42
C GLY A 226 8.13 14.83 -2.30
N ASN A 227 7.30 15.68 -1.71
CA ASN A 227 6.36 16.55 -2.43
C ASN A 227 6.92 17.95 -2.73
N THR A 228 8.22 18.20 -2.59
CA THR A 228 8.81 19.52 -2.85
C THR A 228 8.50 20.02 -4.27
N PRO A 229 8.00 21.26 -4.47
CA PRO A 229 7.77 22.32 -3.48
C PRO A 229 6.33 22.41 -2.95
N LEU A 230 5.49 21.45 -3.32
CA LEU A 230 4.04 21.45 -3.18
C LEU A 230 3.58 21.32 -1.73
N ARG A 231 2.33 21.72 -1.50
CA ARG A 231 1.68 21.65 -0.21
C ARG A 231 0.95 20.31 -0.07
N ARG A 232 1.02 19.72 1.13
CA ARG A 232 0.34 18.47 1.47
C ARG A 232 0.76 17.32 0.53
N TRP A 233 -0.01 16.24 0.46
CA TRP A 233 0.46 14.95 -0.08
C TRP A 233 -0.68 13.94 -0.31
N LYS A 234 -0.36 12.65 -0.53
CA LYS A 234 -1.28 11.54 -0.78
C LYS A 234 -2.59 11.64 0.02
N ARG A 235 -3.72 11.37 -0.65
CA ARG A 235 -5.12 11.48 -0.16
C ARG A 235 -5.66 12.89 0.03
N GLU A 236 -4.88 13.91 -0.28
CA GLU A 236 -5.29 15.30 -0.16
C GLU A 236 -5.39 15.93 -1.56
N VAL A 237 -6.18 17.00 -1.69
CA VAL A 237 -6.54 17.61 -2.99
C VAL A 237 -5.75 18.89 -3.30
N HIS A 238 -4.84 19.29 -2.41
CA HIS A 238 -3.76 20.24 -2.70
C HIS A 238 -2.78 19.64 -3.71
N GLU A 239 -1.98 20.45 -4.39
CA GLU A 239 -1.11 20.01 -5.48
C GLU A 239 -0.17 18.88 -5.03
N GLY A 240 0.30 18.88 -3.79
CA GLY A 240 1.17 17.81 -3.31
C GLY A 240 0.51 16.43 -3.29
N GLY A 241 -0.82 16.34 -3.28
CA GLY A 241 -1.54 15.07 -3.37
C GLY A 241 -1.97 14.66 -4.78
N VAL A 242 -2.00 15.59 -5.74
CA VAL A 242 -2.62 15.38 -7.07
C VAL A 242 -1.73 15.76 -8.26
N ALA A 243 -0.59 16.42 -8.05
CA ALA A 243 0.32 16.83 -9.10
C ALA A 243 1.51 15.86 -9.19
N ASP A 244 1.30 14.83 -9.99
CA ASP A 244 2.25 13.74 -10.17
C ASP A 244 3.18 13.95 -11.37
N PRO A 245 4.42 13.39 -11.32
CA PRO A 245 5.27 13.36 -12.49
C PRO A 245 4.62 12.53 -13.60
N CYS A 246 4.59 13.07 -14.82
CA CYS A 246 4.17 12.35 -16.01
C CYS A 246 5.21 12.53 -17.12
N VAL A 247 5.73 11.43 -17.64
CA VAL A 247 6.69 11.41 -18.75
C VAL A 247 6.09 10.62 -19.90
N ILE A 248 6.06 11.21 -21.09
CA ILE A 248 5.64 10.54 -22.32
C ILE A 248 6.77 10.51 -23.36
N LYS A 249 6.93 9.37 -24.01
CA LYS A 249 7.89 9.15 -25.11
C LYS A 249 7.20 8.37 -26.22
N TRP A 250 7.28 8.90 -27.45
CA TRP A 250 6.85 8.20 -28.66
C TRP A 250 7.65 8.73 -29.87
N PRO A 251 8.84 8.18 -30.16
CA PRO A 251 9.79 8.80 -31.08
C PRO A 251 9.26 9.01 -32.50
N ARG A 252 8.36 8.13 -32.96
CA ARG A 252 7.72 8.23 -34.27
C ARG A 252 6.85 9.48 -34.46
N ALA A 253 6.20 9.95 -33.39
CA ALA A 253 5.22 11.03 -33.49
C ALA A 253 5.59 12.27 -32.68
N ILE A 254 6.46 12.16 -31.68
CA ILE A 254 6.90 13.25 -30.81
C ILE A 254 8.32 13.64 -31.22
N SER A 255 8.53 14.85 -31.72
CA SER A 255 9.87 15.37 -32.07
C SER A 255 10.64 15.89 -30.85
N ALA A 256 9.93 16.27 -29.79
CA ALA A 256 10.51 16.79 -28.56
C ALA A 256 11.45 15.78 -27.88
N ARG A 257 12.54 16.27 -27.25
CA ARG A 257 13.52 15.44 -26.54
C ARG A 257 13.88 16.10 -25.21
N GLY A 258 13.26 15.62 -24.12
CA GLY A 258 13.48 16.15 -22.77
C GLY A 258 12.89 17.54 -22.52
N GLU A 259 11.95 17.99 -23.36
CA GLU A 259 11.26 19.26 -23.19
C GLU A 259 10.11 19.13 -22.19
N ILE A 260 9.79 20.24 -21.51
CA ILE A 260 8.73 20.31 -20.49
C ILE A 260 7.46 20.92 -21.11
N ARG A 261 6.29 20.51 -20.60
CA ARG A 261 4.97 21.09 -20.90
C ARG A 261 4.34 21.49 -19.58
N HIS A 262 3.74 22.67 -19.52
CA HIS A 262 3.16 23.24 -18.28
C HIS A 262 1.64 23.40 -18.34
N GLN A 263 1.01 23.06 -19.46
CA GLN A 263 -0.43 23.05 -19.59
C GLN A 263 -1.04 22.03 -18.63
N PHE A 264 -2.17 22.39 -18.01
CA PHE A 264 -2.88 21.51 -17.11
C PHE A 264 -3.34 20.24 -17.85
N THR A 265 -3.08 19.09 -17.23
CA THR A 265 -3.55 17.77 -17.65
C THR A 265 -3.91 16.96 -16.41
N HIS A 266 -4.81 16.00 -16.55
CA HIS A 266 -5.26 15.13 -15.47
C HIS A 266 -5.22 13.65 -15.89
N ALA A 267 -5.22 12.72 -14.93
CA ALA A 267 -5.14 11.28 -15.22
C ALA A 267 -6.26 10.78 -16.17
N ILE A 268 -7.44 11.41 -16.14
CA ILE A 268 -8.56 11.07 -17.03
C ILE A 268 -8.27 11.38 -18.51
N ASP A 269 -7.25 12.20 -18.80
CA ASP A 269 -6.86 12.61 -20.15
C ASP A 269 -6.02 11.55 -20.87
N VAL A 270 -5.50 10.56 -20.13
CA VAL A 270 -4.66 9.50 -20.69
C VAL A 270 -5.44 8.64 -21.68
N LEU A 271 -6.65 8.22 -21.33
CA LEU A 271 -7.50 7.39 -22.21
C LEU A 271 -7.82 8.08 -23.55
N PRO A 272 -8.40 9.30 -23.59
CA PRO A 272 -8.69 9.97 -24.86
C PRO A 272 -7.40 10.25 -25.65
N THR A 273 -6.27 10.53 -24.98
CA THR A 273 -4.99 10.70 -25.67
C THR A 273 -4.49 9.44 -26.35
N ILE A 274 -4.59 8.29 -25.68
CA ILE A 274 -4.21 7.01 -26.30
C ILE A 274 -5.13 6.72 -27.49
N LEU A 275 -6.44 6.84 -27.31
CA LEU A 275 -7.44 6.58 -28.37
C LEU A 275 -7.22 7.46 -29.60
N GLU A 276 -7.03 8.77 -29.40
CA GLU A 276 -6.74 9.71 -30.48
C GLU A 276 -5.42 9.37 -31.19
N SER A 277 -4.36 9.07 -30.42
CA SER A 277 -3.03 8.75 -30.95
C SER A 277 -3.02 7.51 -31.85
N ILE A 278 -3.89 6.54 -31.57
CA ILE A 278 -4.01 5.30 -32.35
C ILE A 278 -5.18 5.31 -33.34
N GLY A 279 -5.90 6.43 -33.46
CA GLY A 279 -7.00 6.61 -34.42
C GLY A 279 -8.23 5.75 -34.11
N ILE A 280 -8.49 5.42 -32.84
CA ILE A 280 -9.65 4.64 -32.41
C ILE A 280 -10.71 5.59 -31.82
N MET A 281 -11.93 5.50 -32.34
CA MET A 281 -13.09 6.12 -31.70
C MET A 281 -13.57 5.24 -30.54
N ALA A 282 -13.84 5.85 -29.37
CA ALA A 282 -14.43 5.13 -28.25
C ALA A 282 -15.81 4.57 -28.65
N PRO A 283 -16.10 3.29 -28.37
CA PRO A 283 -17.39 2.71 -28.69
C PRO A 283 -18.48 3.26 -27.76
N GLU A 284 -19.61 3.66 -28.32
CA GLU A 284 -20.80 4.05 -27.54
C GLU A 284 -21.39 2.87 -26.74
N LYS A 285 -21.17 1.64 -27.23
CA LYS A 285 -21.68 0.40 -26.61
C LYS A 285 -20.64 -0.72 -26.63
N ILE A 286 -20.56 -1.48 -25.53
CA ILE A 286 -19.78 -2.72 -25.44
C ILE A 286 -20.74 -3.83 -24.99
N ARG A 287 -20.93 -4.87 -25.84
CA ARG A 287 -21.86 -5.98 -25.57
C ARG A 287 -23.25 -5.47 -25.16
N ASP A 288 -23.79 -4.51 -25.91
CA ASP A 288 -25.07 -3.82 -25.69
C ASP A 288 -25.19 -2.98 -24.41
N VAL A 289 -24.09 -2.82 -23.65
CA VAL A 289 -24.04 -1.91 -22.50
C VAL A 289 -23.61 -0.52 -22.98
N GLU A 290 -24.43 0.50 -22.72
CA GLU A 290 -24.06 1.91 -22.94
C GLU A 290 -22.89 2.29 -22.04
N GLN A 291 -21.88 2.93 -22.64
CA GLN A 291 -20.68 3.35 -21.93
C GLN A 291 -20.88 4.77 -21.39
N SER A 292 -20.31 5.05 -20.22
CA SER A 292 -20.22 6.42 -19.71
C SER A 292 -19.39 7.29 -20.67
N PRO A 293 -19.66 8.61 -20.74
CA PRO A 293 -18.82 9.53 -21.49
C PRO A 293 -17.36 9.48 -21.02
N ILE A 294 -16.43 9.72 -21.94
CA ILE A 294 -15.04 9.99 -21.59
C ILE A 294 -14.96 11.48 -21.25
N GLU A 295 -14.80 11.79 -19.97
CA GLU A 295 -14.79 13.17 -19.46
C GLU A 295 -13.43 13.87 -19.66
N GLY A 296 -12.37 13.12 -19.96
CA GLY A 296 -11.03 13.66 -20.18
C GLY A 296 -10.85 14.35 -21.54
N THR A 297 -9.84 15.21 -21.62
CA THR A 297 -9.45 15.94 -22.84
C THR A 297 -8.10 15.43 -23.33
N SER A 298 -7.97 15.06 -24.61
CA SER A 298 -6.67 14.63 -25.11
C SER A 298 -5.62 15.74 -25.00
N PHE A 299 -4.40 15.39 -24.61
CA PHE A 299 -3.22 16.27 -24.63
C PHE A 299 -2.26 16.00 -25.81
N SER A 300 -2.68 15.23 -26.82
CA SER A 300 -1.89 14.95 -28.03
C SER A 300 -1.42 16.22 -28.74
N TYR A 301 -2.21 17.30 -28.66
CA TYR A 301 -1.90 18.60 -29.27
C TYR A 301 -0.59 19.22 -28.74
N LEU A 302 -0.14 18.82 -27.55
CA LEU A 302 1.11 19.28 -26.92
C LEU A 302 2.36 18.54 -27.41
N PHE A 303 2.19 17.43 -28.14
CA PHE A 303 3.31 16.56 -28.54
C PHE A 303 4.36 17.33 -29.36
N ASN A 304 3.90 18.10 -30.34
CA ASN A 304 4.78 18.86 -31.25
C ASN A 304 4.52 20.37 -31.25
N ASP A 305 3.61 20.86 -30.40
CA ASP A 305 3.41 22.29 -30.15
C ASP A 305 3.43 22.57 -28.64
N ALA A 306 4.60 22.92 -28.12
CA ALA A 306 4.79 23.22 -26.71
C ALA A 306 4.02 24.47 -26.23
N ASN A 307 3.63 25.34 -27.15
CA ASN A 307 3.01 26.63 -26.85
C ASN A 307 1.51 26.63 -27.15
N ALA A 308 0.95 25.50 -27.60
CA ALA A 308 -0.48 25.40 -27.81
C ALA A 308 -1.24 25.72 -26.51
N PRO A 309 -2.38 26.43 -26.61
CA PRO A 309 -3.19 26.74 -25.44
C PRO A 309 -3.72 25.46 -24.80
N GLY A 310 -3.76 25.42 -23.48
CA GLY A 310 -4.34 24.32 -22.72
C GLY A 310 -5.80 24.09 -23.12
N GLN A 311 -6.18 22.85 -23.40
CA GLN A 311 -7.55 22.48 -23.74
C GLN A 311 -8.36 21.94 -22.55
N HIS A 312 -7.69 21.34 -21.56
CA HIS A 312 -8.33 20.94 -20.31
C HIS A 312 -8.36 22.13 -19.35
N THR A 313 -9.51 22.79 -19.25
CA THR A 313 -9.66 24.01 -18.46
C THR A 313 -10.19 23.79 -17.06
N THR A 314 -11.03 22.77 -16.85
CA THR A 314 -11.78 22.58 -15.60
C THR A 314 -11.68 21.14 -15.09
N GLN A 315 -11.26 20.96 -13.83
CA GLN A 315 -11.20 19.65 -13.18
C GLN A 315 -11.58 19.77 -11.71
N TYR A 316 -12.62 19.06 -11.27
CA TYR A 316 -12.94 18.93 -9.85
C TYR A 316 -12.13 17.79 -9.22
N PHE A 317 -11.94 17.88 -7.91
CA PHE A 317 -11.33 16.87 -7.05
C PHE A 317 -12.19 16.72 -5.81
N GLU A 318 -12.36 15.48 -5.35
CA GLU A 318 -12.97 15.15 -4.08
C GLU A 318 -12.30 13.88 -3.54
N MET A 319 -11.87 13.94 -2.29
CA MET A 319 -11.32 12.80 -1.56
C MET A 319 -11.63 12.96 -0.08
N PHE A 320 -12.45 12.07 0.47
CA PHE A 320 -12.81 12.04 1.90
C PHE A 320 -13.35 13.36 2.44
N GLY A 321 -14.15 14.06 1.63
CA GLY A 321 -14.72 15.36 1.97
C GLY A 321 -13.77 16.54 1.76
N SER A 322 -12.48 16.31 1.51
CA SER A 322 -11.59 17.33 0.96
C SER A 322 -11.97 17.60 -0.50
N ARG A 323 -11.95 18.88 -0.91
CA ARG A 323 -12.52 19.30 -2.19
C ARG A 323 -11.61 20.33 -2.86
N ALA A 324 -11.42 20.20 -4.17
CA ALA A 324 -10.75 21.23 -4.95
C ALA A 324 -11.36 21.36 -6.35
N ILE A 325 -11.19 22.51 -6.97
CA ILE A 325 -11.56 22.78 -8.36
C ILE A 325 -10.44 23.57 -9.00
N HIS A 326 -9.88 23.04 -10.08
CA HIS A 326 -9.05 23.80 -11.01
C HIS A 326 -9.95 24.40 -12.10
N HIS A 327 -9.75 25.68 -12.42
CA HIS A 327 -10.39 26.35 -13.55
C HIS A 327 -9.48 27.45 -14.12
N ASP A 328 -9.03 27.31 -15.36
CA ASP A 328 -8.24 28.32 -16.09
C ASP A 328 -7.04 28.87 -15.29
N GLY A 329 -6.25 27.98 -14.68
CA GLY A 329 -5.05 28.35 -13.91
C GLY A 329 -5.34 28.83 -12.48
N TRP A 330 -6.61 28.88 -12.08
CA TRP A 330 -7.01 29.10 -10.68
C TRP A 330 -7.37 27.79 -10.02
N LYS A 331 -7.13 27.72 -8.70
CA LYS A 331 -7.54 26.59 -7.87
C LYS A 331 -8.18 27.07 -6.58
N ALA A 332 -9.38 26.59 -6.30
CA ALA A 332 -10.00 26.72 -4.99
C ALA A 332 -9.94 25.36 -4.30
N VAL A 333 -9.54 25.33 -3.04
CA VAL A 333 -9.33 24.09 -2.29
C VAL A 333 -9.77 24.23 -0.84
N THR A 334 -10.33 23.17 -0.30
CA THR A 334 -10.58 23.02 1.13
C THR A 334 -10.16 21.62 1.59
N PHE A 335 -9.49 21.57 2.73
CA PHE A 335 -9.01 20.33 3.32
C PHE A 335 -9.92 19.91 4.46
N LYS A 336 -10.38 18.66 4.39
CA LYS A 336 -11.10 17.98 5.47
C LYS A 336 -10.16 16.96 6.11
N PRO A 337 -9.75 17.14 7.38
CA PRO A 337 -8.92 16.14 8.04
C PRO A 337 -9.69 14.83 8.14
N LEU A 338 -9.01 13.76 7.76
CA LEU A 338 -9.48 12.41 7.97
C LEU A 338 -8.90 11.93 9.31
N ALA A 339 -9.76 11.85 10.34
CA ALA A 339 -9.37 11.56 11.72
C ALA A 339 -8.32 12.54 12.29
N HIS A 340 -7.64 12.15 13.37
CA HIS A 340 -6.48 12.86 13.93
C HIS A 340 -5.17 12.26 13.39
N MET A 341 -5.05 12.12 12.07
CA MET A 341 -3.83 11.59 11.44
C MET A 341 -2.61 12.49 11.66
N TYR A 342 -2.82 13.81 11.73
CA TYR A 342 -1.77 14.80 11.94
C TYR A 342 -2.02 15.59 13.23
N ASP A 343 -0.95 16.12 13.82
CA ASP A 343 -1.02 17.05 14.95
C ASP A 343 -1.29 18.50 14.46
N ASP A 344 -2.25 18.66 13.55
CA ASP A 344 -2.58 19.96 12.92
C ASP A 344 -3.67 20.75 13.67
N GLY A 345 -4.32 20.13 14.67
CA GLY A 345 -5.33 20.74 15.51
C GLY A 345 -6.70 20.92 14.85
N LEU A 346 -6.93 20.30 13.69
CA LEU A 346 -8.21 20.37 13.00
C LEU A 346 -9.20 19.33 13.55
N ASP A 347 -10.49 19.65 13.47
CA ASP A 347 -11.59 18.78 13.90
C ASP A 347 -12.14 17.97 12.70
N PRO A 348 -11.93 16.64 12.65
CA PRO A 348 -12.46 15.78 11.59
C PRO A 348 -13.99 15.70 11.56
N GLU A 349 -14.66 15.98 12.69
CA GLU A 349 -16.12 15.91 12.81
C GLU A 349 -16.80 17.26 12.56
N ALA A 350 -16.04 18.31 12.25
CA ALA A 350 -16.62 19.61 11.91
C ALA A 350 -17.64 19.49 10.77
N PRO A 351 -18.74 20.25 10.75
CA PRO A 351 -19.66 20.30 9.61
C PRO A 351 -18.97 20.79 8.33
N PHE A 352 -19.32 20.24 7.17
CA PHE A 352 -18.83 20.74 5.86
C PHE A 352 -19.15 22.22 5.58
N ALA A 353 -20.14 22.78 6.27
CA ALA A 353 -20.51 24.19 6.17
C ALA A 353 -19.49 25.13 6.85
N ASP A 354 -18.68 24.59 7.77
CA ASP A 354 -17.66 25.34 8.50
C ASP A 354 -16.28 25.22 7.82
N ASP A 355 -16.19 24.45 6.73
CA ASP A 355 -14.95 24.26 6.00
C ASP A 355 -14.46 25.58 5.38
N VAL A 356 -13.19 25.88 5.64
CA VAL A 356 -12.53 27.08 5.12
C VAL A 356 -11.95 26.79 3.75
N TRP A 357 -12.36 27.59 2.76
CA TRP A 357 -11.81 27.52 1.42
C TRP A 357 -10.61 28.48 1.25
N GLU A 358 -9.60 27.98 0.55
CA GLU A 358 -8.43 28.70 0.10
C GLU A 358 -8.53 28.93 -1.41
N LEU A 359 -7.88 29.98 -1.92
CA LEU A 359 -7.85 30.31 -3.36
C LEU A 359 -6.41 30.58 -3.81
N TYR A 360 -6.01 30.00 -4.92
CA TYR A 360 -4.67 30.13 -5.51
C TYR A 360 -4.74 30.39 -7.01
N HIS A 361 -3.79 31.17 -7.53
CA HIS A 361 -3.56 31.29 -8.97
C HIS A 361 -2.40 30.35 -9.35
N VAL A 362 -2.68 29.05 -9.47
CA VAL A 362 -1.66 27.99 -9.62
C VAL A 362 -0.85 28.10 -10.92
N ALA A 363 -1.35 28.82 -11.93
CA ALA A 363 -0.57 29.17 -13.12
C ALA A 363 0.66 30.06 -12.81
N GLU A 364 0.60 30.84 -11.72
CA GLU A 364 1.69 31.71 -11.25
C GLU A 364 2.31 31.22 -9.93
N ASP A 365 1.51 30.51 -9.11
CA ASP A 365 1.87 29.93 -7.81
C ASP A 365 1.59 28.43 -7.78
N PHE A 366 2.39 27.68 -8.55
CA PHE A 366 2.37 26.22 -8.62
C PHE A 366 2.38 25.53 -7.24
N SER A 367 2.93 26.19 -6.22
CA SER A 367 3.15 25.66 -4.88
C SER A 367 2.01 25.90 -3.88
N GLU A 368 0.96 26.64 -4.24
CA GLU A 368 -0.17 26.99 -3.36
C GLU A 368 0.27 27.72 -2.06
N VAL A 369 1.20 28.68 -2.18
CA VAL A 369 1.73 29.43 -1.03
C VAL A 369 0.88 30.65 -0.68
N ASN A 370 0.40 31.38 -1.69
CA ASN A 370 -0.26 32.67 -1.52
C ASN A 370 -1.77 32.48 -1.58
N ASN A 371 -2.40 32.32 -0.41
CA ASN A 371 -3.86 32.22 -0.33
C ASN A 371 -4.51 33.59 -0.62
N LEU A 372 -5.19 33.69 -1.76
CA LEU A 372 -5.86 34.89 -2.26
C LEU A 372 -7.33 34.97 -1.84
N ALA A 373 -7.85 34.05 -1.02
CA ALA A 373 -9.27 34.01 -0.64
C ALA A 373 -9.79 35.33 -0.08
N ALA A 374 -9.01 36.01 0.76
CA ALA A 374 -9.37 37.30 1.34
C ALA A 374 -9.27 38.47 0.34
N ALA A 375 -8.38 38.36 -0.66
CA ALA A 375 -8.14 39.38 -1.67
C ALA A 375 -9.11 39.29 -2.86
N GLU A 376 -9.55 38.07 -3.21
CA GLU A 376 -10.47 37.79 -4.32
C GLU A 376 -11.69 36.95 -3.87
N PRO A 377 -12.51 37.46 -2.93
CA PRO A 377 -13.65 36.72 -2.39
C PRO A 377 -14.73 36.39 -3.44
N GLU A 378 -14.93 37.27 -4.43
CA GLU A 378 -15.89 37.04 -5.51
C GLU A 378 -15.46 35.88 -6.42
N ARG A 379 -14.17 35.79 -6.73
CA ARG A 379 -13.61 34.67 -7.50
C ARG A 379 -13.72 33.37 -6.73
N LEU A 380 -13.37 33.38 -5.45
CA LEU A 380 -13.50 32.20 -4.62
C LEU A 380 -14.95 31.70 -4.60
N ALA A 381 -15.93 32.58 -4.41
CA ALA A 381 -17.34 32.22 -4.44
C ALA A 381 -17.75 31.60 -5.78
N ALA A 382 -17.30 32.17 -6.90
CA ALA A 382 -17.56 31.62 -8.24
C ALA A 382 -16.94 30.23 -8.45
N MET A 383 -15.73 30.01 -7.94
CA MET A 383 -15.07 28.69 -8.01
C MET A 383 -15.76 27.66 -7.13
N VAL A 384 -16.19 28.01 -5.93
CA VAL A 384 -16.95 27.10 -5.06
C VAL A 384 -18.28 26.69 -5.72
N GLU A 385 -18.99 27.63 -6.34
CA GLU A 385 -20.20 27.30 -7.11
C GLU A 385 -19.91 26.40 -8.33
N LEU A 386 -18.79 26.64 -9.02
CA LEU A 386 -18.32 25.76 -10.09
C LEU A 386 -18.07 24.34 -9.57
N TRP A 387 -17.39 24.19 -8.43
CA TRP A 387 -17.18 22.88 -7.81
C TRP A 387 -18.51 22.16 -7.55
N TRP A 388 -19.51 22.84 -6.98
CA TRP A 388 -20.83 22.23 -6.74
C TRP A 388 -21.56 21.86 -8.03
N ARG A 389 -21.34 22.58 -9.13
CA ARG A 389 -21.91 22.22 -10.43
C ARG A 389 -21.27 20.95 -10.99
N GLU A 390 -19.94 20.90 -11.02
CA GLU A 390 -19.18 19.72 -11.46
C GLU A 390 -19.51 18.50 -10.59
N ALA A 391 -19.54 18.65 -9.26
CA ALA A 391 -19.86 17.58 -8.33
C ALA A 391 -21.26 16.98 -8.56
N ARG A 392 -22.25 17.80 -8.93
CA ARG A 392 -23.60 17.31 -9.28
C ARG A 392 -23.62 16.60 -10.62
N GLN A 393 -22.93 17.17 -11.62
CA GLN A 393 -22.85 16.59 -12.96
C GLN A 393 -22.19 15.21 -12.94
N HIS A 394 -21.10 15.08 -12.17
CA HIS A 394 -20.27 13.88 -12.11
C HIS A 394 -20.61 12.96 -10.92
N GLN A 395 -21.80 13.11 -10.34
CA GLN A 395 -22.35 12.21 -9.31
C GLN A 395 -21.48 12.03 -8.05
N VAL A 396 -20.75 13.07 -7.64
CA VAL A 396 -19.91 13.08 -6.44
C VAL A 396 -20.74 13.08 -5.15
N LEU A 397 -21.98 13.54 -5.21
CA LEU A 397 -22.82 13.75 -4.03
C LEU A 397 -23.62 12.49 -3.63
N PRO A 398 -23.89 12.27 -2.32
CA PRO A 398 -23.57 13.14 -1.18
C PRO A 398 -22.10 13.07 -0.76
N LEU A 399 -21.60 14.16 -0.17
CA LEU A 399 -20.29 14.17 0.50
C LEU A 399 -20.33 13.28 1.74
N ASP A 400 -19.23 12.57 1.97
CA ASP A 400 -19.07 11.69 3.10
C ASP A 400 -17.60 11.69 3.55
N ASN A 401 -17.34 12.28 4.71
CA ASN A 401 -16.04 12.30 5.38
C ASN A 401 -15.99 11.33 6.56
N ARG A 402 -16.97 10.42 6.67
CA ARG A 402 -16.90 9.37 7.69
C ARG A 402 -15.62 8.56 7.49
N PRO A 403 -15.10 7.94 8.55
CA PRO A 403 -14.10 6.88 8.45
C PRO A 403 -14.26 5.98 7.22
N MET A 404 -13.19 5.70 6.49
CA MET A 404 -13.25 4.86 5.28
C MET A 404 -13.88 3.48 5.49
N ALA A 405 -13.89 2.93 6.71
CA ALA A 405 -14.63 1.70 7.01
C ALA A 405 -16.15 1.88 7.10
N ALA A 406 -16.64 3.05 7.49
CA ALA A 406 -18.06 3.35 7.38
C ALA A 406 -18.52 3.45 5.91
N LEU A 407 -17.58 3.76 4.99
CA LEU A 407 -17.79 4.02 3.56
C LEU A 407 -17.52 2.81 2.63
N LEU A 408 -16.45 2.05 2.88
CA LEU A 408 -16.08 0.84 2.14
C LEU A 408 -16.74 -0.43 2.68
N ASN A 409 -17.27 -0.38 3.90
CA ASN A 409 -17.90 -1.52 4.55
C ASN A 409 -19.43 -1.40 4.78
N PRO A 410 -20.24 -0.75 3.90
CA PRO A 410 -21.70 -0.74 4.06
C PRO A 410 -22.32 -2.13 3.84
N ARG A 411 -21.52 -3.10 3.35
CA ARG A 411 -21.94 -4.47 3.01
C ARG A 411 -21.05 -5.56 3.62
N ARG A 412 -20.78 -5.51 4.92
CA ARG A 412 -20.90 -6.67 5.85
C ARG A 412 -20.26 -6.32 7.19
N PRO A 413 -20.96 -6.54 8.31
CA PRO A 413 -20.25 -6.77 9.57
C PRO A 413 -19.41 -8.03 9.35
N PHE A 414 -18.24 -8.13 9.99
CA PHE A 414 -17.63 -9.43 10.27
C PHE A 414 -18.77 -10.43 10.52
N SER A 415 -18.85 -11.46 9.68
CA SER A 415 -19.99 -12.35 9.70
C SER A 415 -20.25 -12.79 11.15
N ASP A 416 -21.52 -12.77 11.62
CA ASP A 416 -21.95 -13.39 12.90
C ASP A 416 -21.64 -14.92 12.96
N ARG A 417 -20.89 -15.42 11.99
CA ARG A 417 -20.29 -16.74 11.91
C ARG A 417 -19.54 -17.01 13.20
N ARG A 418 -20.13 -17.93 13.96
CA ARG A 418 -19.51 -18.54 15.13
C ARG A 418 -18.66 -19.76 14.80
N ARG A 419 -18.66 -20.18 13.53
CA ARG A 419 -18.01 -21.41 13.08
C ARG A 419 -17.51 -21.32 11.65
N ALA A 420 -16.23 -21.63 11.44
CA ALA A 420 -15.63 -21.78 10.11
C ALA A 420 -15.00 -23.17 9.98
N VAL A 421 -15.02 -23.70 8.76
CA VAL A 421 -14.35 -24.95 8.42
C VAL A 421 -13.39 -24.68 7.28
N PHE A 422 -12.10 -24.92 7.52
CA PHE A 422 -11.04 -24.80 6.54
C PHE A 422 -10.66 -26.19 6.02
N TRP A 423 -10.35 -26.26 4.74
CA TRP A 423 -9.89 -27.48 4.08
C TRP A 423 -8.42 -27.30 3.68
N PRO A 424 -7.57 -28.32 3.85
CA PRO A 424 -6.16 -28.21 3.50
C PRO A 424 -5.98 -28.05 1.98
N GLY A 425 -4.92 -27.36 1.58
CA GLY A 425 -4.59 -27.13 0.18
C GLY A 425 -5.41 -26.00 -0.48
N GLY A 426 -6.20 -25.25 0.29
CA GLY A 426 -6.79 -24.00 -0.17
C GLY A 426 -5.77 -22.87 -0.24
N GLU A 427 -6.08 -21.87 -1.08
CA GLU A 427 -5.34 -20.61 -1.17
C GLU A 427 -5.48 -19.76 0.10
N VAL A 428 -4.63 -18.73 0.22
CA VAL A 428 -4.72 -17.75 1.30
C VAL A 428 -6.11 -17.12 1.31
N LEU A 429 -6.85 -17.28 2.42
CA LEU A 429 -8.13 -16.62 2.62
C LEU A 429 -7.89 -15.26 3.29
N PRO A 430 -8.23 -14.13 2.65
CA PRO A 430 -8.00 -12.80 3.23
C PRO A 430 -8.62 -12.68 4.62
N GLU A 431 -7.88 -12.04 5.53
CA GLU A 431 -8.27 -11.84 6.93
C GLU A 431 -9.67 -11.20 7.07
N GLN A 432 -10.01 -10.26 6.17
CA GLN A 432 -11.27 -9.50 6.19
C GLN A 432 -12.51 -10.37 5.95
N VAL A 433 -12.36 -11.51 5.28
CA VAL A 433 -13.46 -12.45 5.01
C VAL A 433 -13.36 -13.74 5.85
N GLY A 434 -12.30 -13.85 6.64
CA GLY A 434 -12.06 -14.93 7.59
C GLY A 434 -12.98 -14.88 8.82
N ILE A 435 -12.88 -15.90 9.67
CA ILE A 435 -13.55 -15.87 10.98
C ILE A 435 -12.77 -14.94 11.91
N SER A 436 -13.46 -14.06 12.62
CA SER A 436 -12.81 -13.14 13.57
C SER A 436 -12.61 -13.81 14.93
N VAL A 437 -11.35 -13.93 15.34
CA VAL A 437 -10.92 -14.46 16.66
C VAL A 437 -10.46 -13.35 17.63
N TYR A 438 -10.50 -12.09 17.21
CA TYR A 438 -10.03 -10.94 18.00
C TYR A 438 -10.77 -10.81 19.32
N ARG A 439 -10.02 -10.90 20.44
CA ARG A 439 -10.55 -10.83 21.82
C ARG A 439 -11.78 -11.70 22.06
N ARG A 440 -11.80 -12.90 21.47
CA ARG A 440 -12.89 -13.86 21.67
C ARG A 440 -12.35 -15.17 22.19
N ASN A 441 -13.13 -15.79 23.08
CA ASN A 441 -12.95 -17.20 23.39
C ASN A 441 -13.13 -17.99 22.09
N HIS A 442 -12.20 -18.89 21.81
CA HIS A 442 -12.27 -19.67 20.59
C HIS A 442 -11.57 -21.00 20.72
N THR A 443 -11.97 -21.93 19.86
CA THR A 443 -11.36 -23.25 19.74
C THR A 443 -10.96 -23.51 18.30
N ILE A 444 -9.89 -24.27 18.12
CA ILE A 444 -9.45 -24.81 16.85
C ILE A 444 -9.36 -26.32 17.01
N THR A 445 -10.05 -27.08 16.16
CA THR A 445 -10.06 -28.54 16.18
C THR A 445 -9.58 -29.09 14.85
N VAL A 446 -8.57 -29.96 14.88
CA VAL A 446 -7.87 -30.48 13.70
C VAL A 446 -7.81 -32.01 13.76
N PRO A 447 -8.81 -32.71 13.19
CA PRO A 447 -8.69 -34.14 12.92
C PRO A 447 -7.65 -34.36 11.81
N LEU A 448 -6.65 -35.21 12.08
CA LEU A 448 -5.56 -35.51 11.16
C LEU A 448 -5.11 -36.98 11.23
N VAL A 449 -4.37 -37.42 10.23
CA VAL A 449 -3.72 -38.73 10.20
C VAL A 449 -2.23 -38.56 9.91
N VAL A 450 -1.39 -39.12 10.78
CA VAL A 450 0.06 -39.21 10.57
C VAL A 450 0.37 -40.58 9.98
N SER A 451 1.07 -40.61 8.84
CA SER A 451 1.39 -41.87 8.16
C SER A 451 2.35 -42.74 8.99
N GLU A 452 2.06 -44.04 9.07
CA GLU A 452 2.97 -45.07 9.59
C GLU A 452 4.30 -45.14 8.82
N THR A 453 4.32 -44.65 7.58
CA THR A 453 5.52 -44.62 6.73
C THR A 453 6.27 -43.29 6.79
N LEU A 454 5.85 -42.34 7.64
CA LEU A 454 6.54 -41.09 7.80
C LEU A 454 7.84 -41.35 8.58
N ASN A 455 9.00 -41.19 7.94
CA ASN A 455 10.30 -41.50 8.51
C ASN A 455 10.90 -40.38 9.39
N ALA A 456 10.07 -39.42 9.79
CA ALA A 456 10.42 -38.26 10.60
C ALA A 456 9.23 -37.86 11.49
N PRO A 457 9.43 -37.09 12.57
CA PRO A 457 8.32 -36.50 13.30
C PRO A 457 7.39 -35.69 12.36
N PRO A 458 6.07 -35.67 12.59
CA PRO A 458 5.17 -34.84 11.79
C PRO A 458 5.44 -33.37 12.05
N GLU A 459 5.39 -32.56 10.99
CA GLU A 459 5.74 -31.14 10.99
C GLU A 459 4.81 -30.36 10.06
N GLY A 460 4.78 -29.05 10.25
CA GLY A 460 4.11 -28.10 9.36
C GLY A 460 2.84 -27.50 9.96
N VAL A 461 2.36 -26.44 9.30
CA VAL A 461 1.24 -25.64 9.79
C VAL A 461 -0.09 -26.37 9.66
N LEU A 462 -0.89 -26.37 10.72
CA LEU A 462 -2.25 -26.88 10.70
C LEU A 462 -3.22 -25.77 10.28
N LEU A 463 -3.12 -24.61 10.95
CA LEU A 463 -3.84 -23.39 10.60
C LEU A 463 -3.04 -22.18 11.10
N ALA A 464 -2.86 -21.17 10.25
CA ALA A 464 -2.23 -19.92 10.63
C ALA A 464 -3.00 -18.71 10.08
N LEU A 465 -2.83 -17.58 10.75
CA LEU A 465 -3.25 -16.25 10.30
C LEU A 465 -2.12 -15.26 10.58
N GLY A 466 -1.65 -14.55 9.57
CA GLY A 466 -0.67 -13.47 9.71
C GLY A 466 0.71 -13.80 9.14
N THR A 467 1.73 -13.07 9.60
CA THR A 467 3.14 -13.18 9.18
C THR A 467 4.07 -12.82 10.35
N VAL A 468 5.37 -12.65 10.09
CA VAL A 468 6.34 -12.07 11.04
C VAL A 468 5.89 -10.73 11.64
N LEU A 469 5.03 -9.97 10.93
CA LEU A 469 4.48 -8.69 11.38
C LEU A 469 3.43 -8.83 12.50
N GLY A 470 2.93 -10.04 12.75
CA GLY A 470 1.86 -10.29 13.70
C GLY A 470 0.96 -11.41 13.21
N GLY A 471 0.28 -12.08 14.14
CA GLY A 471 -0.56 -13.22 13.79
C GLY A 471 -0.51 -14.33 14.83
N TRP A 472 -0.95 -15.51 14.42
CA TRP A 472 -0.80 -16.73 15.17
C TRP A 472 -0.72 -17.95 14.25
N SER A 473 -0.10 -19.02 14.75
CA SER A 473 0.10 -20.26 14.00
C SER A 473 -0.03 -21.46 14.93
N LEU A 474 -0.99 -22.34 14.64
CA LEU A 474 -1.09 -23.68 15.21
C LEU A 474 -0.41 -24.65 14.24
N HIS A 475 0.67 -25.30 14.68
CA HIS A 475 1.50 -26.14 13.83
C HIS A 475 2.08 -27.33 14.59
N LEU A 476 2.66 -28.26 13.83
CA LEU A 476 3.52 -29.32 14.35
C LEU A 476 4.99 -28.94 14.12
N LEU A 477 5.85 -29.12 15.12
CA LEU A 477 7.30 -28.94 15.01
C LEU A 477 7.99 -30.03 15.83
N ASP A 478 8.92 -30.77 15.22
CA ASP A 478 9.54 -31.96 15.85
C ASP A 478 8.50 -32.95 16.43
N GLY A 479 7.33 -33.05 15.79
CA GLY A 479 6.22 -33.88 16.24
C GLY A 479 5.37 -33.31 17.38
N ARG A 480 5.73 -32.16 17.95
CA ARG A 480 4.98 -31.52 19.04
C ARG A 480 3.90 -30.59 18.49
N VAL A 481 2.76 -30.53 19.16
CA VAL A 481 1.75 -29.51 18.91
C VAL A 481 2.27 -28.19 19.46
N ARG A 482 2.26 -27.15 18.63
CA ARG A 482 2.79 -25.84 18.98
C ARG A 482 1.85 -24.74 18.54
N TYR A 483 1.60 -23.78 19.42
CA TYR A 483 0.88 -22.56 19.12
C TYR A 483 1.78 -21.36 19.35
N VAL A 484 1.89 -20.51 18.34
CA VAL A 484 2.58 -19.24 18.43
C VAL A 484 1.56 -18.12 18.36
N SER A 485 1.64 -17.17 19.29
CA SER A 485 0.97 -15.88 19.24
C SER A 485 2.01 -14.79 19.03
N ASN A 486 1.93 -14.07 17.91
CA ASN A 486 2.80 -12.96 17.56
C ASN A 486 2.03 -11.64 17.68
N PHE A 487 2.25 -10.92 18.77
CA PHE A 487 1.68 -9.60 19.00
C PHE A 487 2.48 -8.55 18.21
N LEU A 488 2.00 -8.27 17.00
CA LEU A 488 2.44 -7.19 16.13
C LEU A 488 3.96 -7.14 15.89
N GLY A 489 4.61 -8.31 15.78
CA GLY A 489 6.04 -8.44 15.55
C GLY A 489 6.91 -7.95 16.71
N SER A 490 6.35 -7.82 17.91
CA SER A 490 7.00 -7.20 19.07
C SER A 490 7.09 -8.07 20.30
N ASN A 491 6.12 -8.96 20.48
CA ASN A 491 6.14 -9.97 21.52
C ASN A 491 5.61 -11.28 20.95
N VAL A 492 6.41 -12.35 21.08
CA VAL A 492 6.05 -13.66 20.59
C VAL A 492 5.94 -14.60 21.77
N THR A 493 4.74 -15.16 21.96
CA THR A 493 4.47 -16.20 22.94
C THR A 493 4.43 -17.55 22.24
N VAL A 494 5.20 -18.52 22.74
CA VAL A 494 5.25 -19.89 22.23
C VAL A 494 4.68 -20.82 23.31
N ILE A 495 3.72 -21.64 22.93
CA ILE A 495 3.15 -22.69 23.77
C ILE A 495 3.36 -23.99 23.01
N GLU A 496 3.94 -25.00 23.67
CA GLU A 496 4.33 -26.26 23.05
C GLU A 496 3.87 -27.42 23.92
N SER A 497 3.49 -28.53 23.28
CA SER A 497 3.08 -29.73 23.97
C SER A 497 4.26 -30.49 24.57
N ASP A 498 4.06 -31.07 25.75
CA ASP A 498 5.01 -32.00 26.37
C ASP A 498 4.99 -33.39 25.71
N GLU A 499 3.94 -33.70 24.96
CA GLU A 499 3.77 -34.90 24.14
C GLU A 499 4.08 -34.69 22.66
N ILE A 500 4.41 -35.79 21.98
CA ILE A 500 4.58 -35.84 20.52
C ILE A 500 3.39 -36.55 19.86
N VAL A 501 3.02 -36.11 18.67
CA VAL A 501 2.03 -36.76 17.81
C VAL A 501 2.69 -37.95 17.12
N THR A 502 2.20 -39.16 17.41
CA THR A 502 2.72 -40.40 16.83
C THR A 502 2.06 -40.73 15.50
N PRO A 503 2.52 -41.76 14.76
CA PRO A 503 1.75 -42.34 13.68
C PRO A 503 0.34 -42.77 14.12
N GLY A 504 -0.65 -42.58 13.25
CA GLY A 504 -2.04 -42.91 13.51
C GLY A 504 -3.01 -41.73 13.33
N ALA A 505 -4.28 -41.97 13.66
CA ALA A 505 -5.32 -40.96 13.62
C ALA A 505 -5.39 -40.19 14.94
N HIS A 506 -5.37 -38.86 14.86
CA HIS A 506 -5.34 -37.98 16.02
C HIS A 506 -6.30 -36.79 15.85
N THR A 507 -6.68 -36.18 16.96
CA THR A 507 -7.33 -34.86 16.99
C THR A 507 -6.44 -33.89 17.77
N VAL A 508 -5.82 -32.97 17.05
CA VAL A 508 -5.12 -31.83 17.65
C VAL A 508 -6.13 -30.72 17.93
N GLY A 509 -6.03 -30.10 19.10
CA GLY A 509 -6.91 -29.02 19.50
C GLY A 509 -6.17 -27.84 20.11
N PHE A 510 -6.81 -26.68 20.05
CA PHE A 510 -6.41 -25.46 20.74
C PHE A 510 -7.66 -24.80 21.32
N SER A 511 -7.54 -24.22 22.50
CA SER A 511 -8.57 -23.35 23.08
C SER A 511 -7.95 -22.10 23.67
N PHE A 512 -8.59 -20.96 23.44
CA PHE A 512 -8.24 -19.69 24.04
C PHE A 512 -9.37 -19.16 24.89
N SER A 513 -9.06 -18.77 26.13
CA SER A 513 -9.97 -18.10 27.05
C SER A 513 -9.48 -16.69 27.34
N THR A 514 -10.21 -15.69 26.87
CA THR A 514 -9.86 -14.26 27.03
C THR A 514 -9.82 -13.85 28.49
N GLN A 515 -8.77 -13.12 28.87
CA GLN A 515 -8.59 -12.49 30.19
C GLN A 515 -7.84 -11.17 29.99
N GLY A 516 -8.46 -10.03 30.33
CA GLY A 516 -7.84 -8.71 30.14
C GLY A 516 -7.55 -8.42 28.67
N GLU A 517 -6.30 -8.05 28.34
CA GLU A 517 -5.85 -7.78 26.97
C GLU A 517 -5.41 -9.04 26.20
N GLY A 518 -5.33 -10.18 26.89
CA GLY A 518 -4.86 -11.45 26.35
C GLY A 518 -5.73 -12.60 26.84
N GLY A 519 -5.13 -13.70 27.26
CA GLY A 519 -5.85 -14.87 27.75
C GLY A 519 -5.00 -16.12 27.94
N ILE A 520 -5.64 -17.18 28.41
CA ILE A 520 -5.02 -18.50 28.58
C ILE A 520 -5.24 -19.32 27.31
N ALA A 521 -4.15 -19.83 26.75
CA ALA A 521 -4.16 -20.74 25.62
C ALA A 521 -3.79 -22.15 26.09
N THR A 522 -4.57 -23.14 25.67
CA THR A 522 -4.40 -24.55 26.02
C THR A 522 -4.34 -25.40 24.75
N LEU A 523 -3.36 -26.29 24.68
CA LEU A 523 -3.18 -27.27 23.62
C LEU A 523 -3.78 -28.61 24.02
N TRP A 524 -4.39 -29.27 23.05
CA TRP A 524 -5.06 -30.55 23.25
C TRP A 524 -4.57 -31.58 22.23
N LEU A 525 -4.42 -32.82 22.68
CA LEU A 525 -4.17 -33.98 21.83
C LEU A 525 -5.12 -35.11 22.28
N ASP A 526 -5.99 -35.55 21.38
CA ASP A 526 -6.98 -36.62 21.62
C ASP A 526 -7.84 -36.39 22.88
N GLY A 527 -8.19 -35.12 23.14
CA GLY A 527 -9.00 -34.69 24.29
C GLY A 527 -8.23 -34.51 25.60
N LYS A 528 -6.92 -34.78 25.62
CA LYS A 528 -6.04 -34.51 26.76
C LYS A 528 -5.35 -33.15 26.60
N GLY A 529 -5.33 -32.34 27.66
CA GLY A 529 -4.54 -31.11 27.70
C GLY A 529 -3.05 -31.45 27.78
N VAL A 530 -2.26 -30.97 26.81
CA VAL A 530 -0.83 -31.30 26.64
C VAL A 530 0.08 -30.08 26.69
N GLY A 531 -0.49 -28.88 26.84
CA GLY A 531 0.27 -27.65 27.01
C GLY A 531 -0.65 -26.50 27.40
N GLU A 532 -0.15 -25.55 28.20
CA GLU A 532 -0.89 -24.37 28.60
C GLU A 532 0.07 -23.18 28.75
N GLY A 533 -0.37 -21.99 28.37
CA GLY A 533 0.39 -20.76 28.55
C GLY A 533 -0.46 -19.51 28.57
N LEU A 534 0.07 -18.47 29.22
CA LEU A 534 -0.52 -17.14 29.21
C LEU A 534 -0.04 -16.38 27.96
N ILE A 535 -0.99 -15.88 27.18
CA ILE A 535 -0.75 -14.86 26.15
C ILE A 535 -1.12 -13.53 26.80
N GLU A 536 -0.14 -12.66 27.03
CA GLU A 536 -0.37 -11.40 27.75
C GLU A 536 -1.27 -10.43 26.97
N ARG A 537 -1.09 -10.37 25.64
CA ARG A 537 -1.80 -9.44 24.75
C ARG A 537 -2.08 -10.10 23.41
N VAL A 538 -3.27 -9.83 22.86
CA VAL A 538 -3.63 -10.18 21.48
C VAL A 538 -3.88 -8.93 20.64
N THR A 539 -3.62 -9.04 19.34
CA THR A 539 -3.96 -8.00 18.35
C THR A 539 -5.46 -7.68 18.40
N LEU A 540 -5.81 -6.41 18.22
CA LEU A 540 -7.18 -5.92 18.41
C LEU A 540 -7.98 -5.93 17.12
N PHE A 541 -7.32 -5.54 16.03
CA PHE A 541 -8.02 -5.23 14.80
C PHE A 541 -7.54 -6.06 13.62
N ARG A 542 -6.24 -6.02 13.32
CA ARG A 542 -5.68 -6.74 12.16
C ARG A 542 -4.23 -7.13 12.31
N HIS A 543 -3.84 -8.27 11.72
CA HIS A 543 -2.46 -8.77 11.80
C HIS A 543 -1.56 -8.32 10.63
N SER A 544 -2.13 -7.98 9.46
CA SER A 544 -1.38 -7.45 8.31
C SER A 544 -2.27 -6.55 7.47
N ILE A 545 -1.69 -5.57 6.76
CA ILE A 545 -2.43 -4.63 5.91
C ILE A 545 -2.77 -5.21 4.54
N SER A 546 -1.80 -5.90 3.95
CA SER A 546 -1.95 -6.64 2.72
C SER A 546 -1.24 -7.99 2.83
N GLY A 547 -1.49 -8.88 1.87
CA GLY A 547 -0.72 -10.11 1.66
C GLY A 547 -0.72 -11.19 2.76
N ALA A 548 -1.41 -10.99 3.89
CA ALA A 548 -1.58 -12.02 4.91
C ALA A 548 -3.05 -12.45 5.03
N GLY A 549 -3.25 -13.70 5.42
CA GLY A 549 -4.57 -14.27 5.61
C GLY A 549 -4.50 -15.64 6.25
N TYR A 550 -5.64 -16.30 6.32
CA TYR A 550 -5.75 -17.66 6.80
C TYR A 550 -5.14 -18.65 5.81
N THR A 551 -4.28 -19.54 6.30
CA THR A 551 -3.70 -20.65 5.55
C THR A 551 -3.92 -21.96 6.31
N CYS A 552 -4.31 -23.03 5.61
CA CYS A 552 -4.69 -24.32 6.20
C CYS A 552 -3.84 -25.45 5.61
N GLY A 553 -3.06 -26.11 6.47
CA GLY A 553 -2.09 -27.14 6.07
C GLY A 553 -0.76 -26.62 5.54
N TRP A 554 -0.56 -25.30 5.54
CA TRP A 554 0.66 -24.64 5.11
C TRP A 554 0.67 -23.19 5.59
N GLU A 555 1.76 -22.47 5.35
CA GLU A 555 1.90 -21.03 5.53
C GLU A 555 2.78 -20.48 4.41
N GLN A 556 2.51 -19.27 3.91
CA GLN A 556 3.23 -18.69 2.77
C GLN A 556 4.57 -18.05 3.19
N GLY A 557 4.53 -17.18 4.20
CA GLY A 557 5.71 -16.50 4.75
C GLY A 557 5.66 -14.97 4.64
N PRO A 558 6.53 -14.26 5.39
CA PRO A 558 7.52 -14.80 6.32
C PRO A 558 6.82 -15.36 7.57
N ALA A 559 7.46 -16.36 8.21
CA ALA A 559 6.84 -17.16 9.27
C ALA A 559 6.29 -16.29 10.41
N VAL A 560 5.09 -16.61 10.90
CA VAL A 560 4.46 -15.96 12.06
C VAL A 560 5.32 -16.07 13.31
N GLY A 561 6.05 -17.17 13.45
CA GLY A 561 6.79 -17.51 14.65
C GLY A 561 8.18 -18.09 14.40
N PRO A 562 9.02 -18.14 15.44
CA PRO A 562 10.36 -18.71 15.34
C PRO A 562 10.31 -20.23 15.26
N GLY A 563 11.41 -20.85 14.80
CA GLY A 563 11.62 -22.30 14.85
C GLY A 563 11.28 -23.05 13.55
N TYR A 564 10.71 -22.38 12.55
CA TYR A 564 10.53 -22.92 11.21
C TYR A 564 10.66 -21.80 10.16
N GLN A 565 10.76 -22.20 8.90
CA GLN A 565 10.77 -21.29 7.75
C GLN A 565 9.57 -21.59 6.86
N ALA A 566 8.91 -20.53 6.39
CA ALA A 566 7.84 -20.65 5.41
C ALA A 566 8.43 -20.74 3.98
N PRO A 567 7.79 -21.48 3.04
CA PRO A 567 6.54 -22.19 3.24
C PRO A 567 6.67 -23.47 4.08
N PHE A 568 5.82 -23.62 5.09
CA PHE A 568 5.90 -24.72 6.06
C PHE A 568 4.69 -25.66 5.95
N ARG A 569 4.74 -26.55 4.95
CA ARG A 569 3.63 -27.46 4.60
C ARG A 569 3.52 -28.62 5.58
N CYS A 570 2.29 -28.96 5.97
CA CYS A 570 2.01 -30.06 6.87
C CYS A 570 2.31 -31.42 6.23
N THR A 571 3.08 -32.26 6.94
CA THR A 571 3.36 -33.65 6.54
C THR A 571 2.27 -34.63 6.98
N ALA A 572 1.41 -34.24 7.92
CA ALA A 572 0.23 -34.99 8.31
C ALA A 572 -0.94 -34.73 7.36
N GLN A 573 -1.79 -35.74 7.16
CA GLN A 573 -3.01 -35.60 6.39
C GLN A 573 -4.10 -34.94 7.25
N ILE A 574 -4.24 -33.62 7.14
CA ILE A 574 -5.35 -32.88 7.75
C ILE A 574 -6.66 -33.29 7.05
N GLN A 575 -7.70 -33.58 7.82
CA GLN A 575 -9.02 -33.86 7.24
C GLN A 575 -9.80 -32.55 7.01
N LYS A 576 -9.76 -31.67 8.01
CA LYS A 576 -10.34 -30.32 8.04
C LYS A 576 -9.83 -29.60 9.29
N VAL A 577 -9.96 -28.28 9.33
CA VAL A 577 -9.79 -27.49 10.55
C VAL A 577 -11.10 -26.78 10.87
N ILE A 578 -11.58 -26.93 12.10
CA ILE A 578 -12.81 -26.29 12.57
C ILE A 578 -12.40 -25.19 13.55
N VAL A 579 -12.83 -23.97 13.29
CA VAL A 579 -12.67 -22.83 14.22
C VAL A 579 -14.03 -22.42 14.74
N GLU A 580 -14.19 -22.39 16.05
CA GLU A 580 -15.41 -21.96 16.72
C GLU A 580 -15.11 -20.82 17.68
N VAL A 581 -16.00 -19.83 17.74
CA VAL A 581 -15.81 -18.58 18.47
C VAL A 581 -17.05 -18.24 19.28
N ASP A 582 -16.85 -17.84 20.53
CA ASP A 582 -17.91 -17.44 21.44
C ASP A 582 -18.02 -15.91 21.56
N GLY A 583 -19.15 -15.45 22.07
CA GLY A 583 -19.42 -14.02 22.30
C GLY A 583 -19.63 -13.20 21.02
N PRO A 584 -20.06 -11.94 21.15
CA PRO A 584 -20.06 -11.00 20.04
C PRO A 584 -18.63 -10.63 19.66
N ILE A 585 -18.46 -10.06 18.47
CA ILE A 585 -17.19 -9.43 18.10
C ILE A 585 -17.03 -8.19 18.99
N VAL A 586 -15.91 -8.11 19.70
CA VAL A 586 -15.61 -6.96 20.55
C VAL A 586 -15.15 -5.84 19.62
N HIS A 587 -16.07 -4.94 19.32
CA HIS A 587 -15.79 -3.74 18.55
C HIS A 587 -15.17 -2.67 19.44
N ASP A 588 -14.03 -2.13 19.03
CA ASP A 588 -13.54 -0.84 19.52
C ASP A 588 -13.62 0.14 18.34
N PRO A 589 -14.74 0.85 18.16
CA PRO A 589 -14.95 1.70 16.99
C PRO A 589 -13.85 2.76 16.80
N LYS A 590 -13.19 3.18 17.87
CA LYS A 590 -12.11 4.15 17.81
C LYS A 590 -10.81 3.49 17.36
N ALA A 591 -10.46 2.33 17.92
CA ALA A 591 -9.30 1.58 17.45
C ALA A 591 -9.51 1.02 16.04
N GLU A 592 -10.72 0.58 15.69
CA GLU A 592 -11.12 0.20 14.32
C GLU A 592 -10.98 1.40 13.38
N PHE A 593 -11.43 2.58 13.79
CA PHE A 593 -11.25 3.80 13.01
C PHE A 593 -9.77 4.13 12.81
N GLU A 594 -8.99 4.27 13.89
CA GLU A 594 -7.54 4.51 13.83
C GLU A 594 -6.82 3.42 13.02
N ALA A 595 -7.35 2.20 13.04
CA ALA A 595 -6.85 1.09 12.25
C ALA A 595 -7.07 1.23 10.77
N ILE A 596 -8.31 1.39 10.35
CA ILE A 596 -8.66 1.50 8.93
C ILE A 596 -7.98 2.72 8.30
N MET A 597 -7.77 3.77 9.09
CA MET A 597 -7.08 4.99 8.70
C MET A 597 -5.64 4.79 8.20
N ALA A 598 -4.97 3.75 8.69
CA ALA A 598 -3.60 3.46 8.29
C ALA A 598 -3.52 2.46 7.11
N GLU A 599 -4.64 1.87 6.64
CA GLU A 599 -4.66 0.84 5.56
C GLU A 599 -4.57 1.40 4.15
N GLN A 600 -4.61 2.71 4.04
CA GLN A 600 -4.65 3.49 2.81
C GLN A 600 -3.65 4.61 2.95
#